data_AF-A0A433QAI3-F1
#
_entry.id   AF-A0A433QAI3-F1
#
_cell.length_a   1.000
_cell.length_b   1.000
_cell.length_c   1.000
_cell.angle_alpha   90.00
_cell.angle_beta   90.00
_cell.angle_gamma   90.00
#
_symmetry.space_group_name_H-M   'P 1'
#
loop_
_entity.id
_entity.type
_entity.pdbx_description
1 polymer ?
#
loop_
_entity_poly.entity_id
_entity_poly.type
_entity_poly.pdbx_seq_one_letter_code
_entity_poly.pdbx_strand_id
1 'polypeptide(L)'
;MLESLVANLLNRFLGAYVSNLNYNQLNIGIWSGEVVLRNLQLKKEALDKFNLPIDVLEGYLGELTLSIPWSNLKGQPVKVFVDNVYLLAVPRSDAAVSPEEADARAQQVKQEKLANAEMLASQQPKSGEAPENDSFVNQLVTKIVDNLQISINHIHVRYEDCTADPEHPFAAGFTLSELSATSTDAGWNQQFLTEENSAIHK
;
A
#
# COMPACT_ATOMS: atom_id res chain seq x y z
N MET A 1 17.33 -5.10 13.12
CA MET A 1 16.53 -6.31 12.76
C MET A 1 15.12 -5.93 12.33
N LEU A 2 14.45 -5.02 13.05
CA LEU A 2 13.13 -4.51 12.70
C LEU A 2 13.13 -3.72 11.38
N GLU A 3 14.19 -2.95 11.13
CA GLU A 3 14.39 -2.14 9.94
C GLU A 3 14.38 -3.02 8.68
N SER A 4 15.02 -4.19 8.75
CA SER A 4 15.05 -5.18 7.66
C SER A 4 13.67 -5.81 7.42
N LEU A 5 12.87 -6.05 8.46
CA LEU A 5 11.51 -6.57 8.33
C LEU A 5 10.59 -5.54 7.67
N VAL A 6 10.65 -4.29 8.13
CA VAL A 6 9.88 -3.16 7.58
C VAL A 6 10.31 -2.89 6.13
N ALA A 7 11.61 -2.95 5.84
CA ALA A 7 12.14 -2.84 4.48
C ALA A 7 11.57 -3.91 3.55
N ASN A 8 11.60 -5.19 3.97
CA ASN A 8 11.03 -6.27 3.17
C ASN A 8 9.52 -6.12 2.97
N LEU A 9 8.78 -5.69 4.01
CA LEU A 9 7.34 -5.46 3.92
C LEU A 9 6.99 -4.32 2.94
N LEU A 10 7.69 -3.20 3.05
CA LEU A 10 7.52 -2.05 2.17
C LEU A 10 7.93 -2.36 0.73
N ASN A 11 9.06 -3.04 0.53
CA ASN A 11 9.50 -3.50 -0.79
C ASN A 11 8.45 -4.38 -1.45
N ARG A 12 7.87 -5.33 -0.70
CA ARG A 12 6.79 -6.20 -1.21
C ARG A 12 5.52 -5.42 -1.50
N PHE A 13 5.14 -4.49 -0.62
CA PHE A 13 3.94 -3.68 -0.80
C PHE A 13 4.07 -2.75 -2.00
N LEU A 14 5.08 -1.88 -2.01
CA LEU A 14 5.32 -0.94 -3.10
C LEU A 14 5.60 -1.68 -4.40
N GLY A 15 6.33 -2.79 -4.36
CA GLY A 15 6.63 -3.63 -5.52
C GLY A 15 5.41 -4.25 -6.18
N ALA A 16 4.26 -4.34 -5.49
CA ALA A 16 3.00 -4.75 -6.10
C ALA A 16 2.36 -3.64 -6.96
N TYR A 17 2.66 -2.36 -6.68
CA TYR A 17 2.00 -1.23 -7.32
C TYR A 17 2.92 -0.43 -8.24
N VAL A 18 4.24 -0.43 -8.03
CA VAL A 18 5.19 0.43 -8.73
C VAL A 18 6.20 -0.41 -9.53
N SER A 19 6.42 -0.06 -10.80
CA SER A 19 7.30 -0.81 -11.71
C SER A 19 8.78 -0.43 -11.61
N ASN A 20 9.08 0.84 -11.34
CA ASN A 20 10.43 1.43 -11.40
C ASN A 20 11.06 1.67 -10.02
N LEU A 21 10.77 0.84 -9.02
CA LEU A 21 11.34 0.99 -7.68
C LEU A 21 12.83 0.71 -7.64
N ASN A 22 13.58 1.64 -7.05
CA ASN A 22 14.96 1.43 -6.66
C ASN A 22 15.03 0.83 -5.25
N TYR A 23 15.08 -0.50 -5.16
CA TYR A 23 15.16 -1.22 -3.89
C TYR A 23 16.36 -0.83 -3.02
N ASN A 24 17.49 -0.46 -3.62
CA ASN A 24 18.68 -0.04 -2.87
C ASN A 24 18.45 1.31 -2.19
N GLN A 25 17.90 2.27 -2.92
CA GLN A 25 17.55 3.59 -2.37
C GLN A 25 16.48 3.48 -1.30
N LEU A 26 15.47 2.64 -1.52
CA LEU A 26 14.41 2.37 -0.55
C LEU A 26 14.98 1.76 0.74
N ASN A 27 15.84 0.75 0.64
CA ASN A 27 16.48 0.14 1.80
C ASN A 27 17.36 1.13 2.58
N ILE A 28 18.15 1.95 1.89
CA ILE A 28 18.99 2.97 2.53
C ILE A 28 18.13 4.01 3.26
N GLY A 29 17.07 4.51 2.60
CA GLY A 29 16.17 5.49 3.20
C GLY A 29 15.41 4.93 4.41
N ILE A 30 15.02 3.65 4.36
CA ILE A 30 14.37 3.00 5.50
C ILE A 30 15.34 2.91 6.68
N TRP A 31 16.62 2.65 6.46
CA TRP A 31 17.59 2.61 7.56
C TRP A 31 17.86 4.00 8.15
N SER A 32 17.82 5.07 7.35
CA SER A 32 17.90 6.44 7.87
C SER A 32 16.61 6.93 8.52
N GLY A 33 15.48 6.25 8.27
CA GLY A 33 14.15 6.67 8.74
C GLY A 33 13.48 7.72 7.87
N GLU A 34 14.06 8.04 6.72
CA GLU A 34 13.49 8.99 5.76
C GLU A 34 13.71 8.46 4.34
N VAL A 35 12.62 8.23 3.63
CA VAL A 35 12.62 7.79 2.24
C VAL A 35 11.87 8.82 1.42
N VAL A 36 12.48 9.27 0.33
CA VAL A 36 11.82 10.09 -0.70
C VAL A 36 12.02 9.41 -2.04
N LEU A 37 10.93 8.96 -2.64
CA LEU A 37 10.89 8.40 -3.99
C LEU A 37 10.14 9.38 -4.90
N ARG A 38 10.61 9.53 -6.14
CA ARG A 38 10.06 10.49 -7.10
C ARG A 38 9.82 9.83 -8.45
N ASN A 39 8.86 10.35 -9.19
CA ASN A 39 8.54 9.91 -10.56
C ASN A 39 8.31 8.40 -10.64
N LEU A 40 7.48 7.88 -9.75
CA LEU A 40 7.12 6.48 -9.71
C LEU A 40 6.07 6.18 -10.78
N GLN A 41 6.24 5.03 -11.43
CA GLN A 41 5.31 4.52 -12.45
C GLN A 41 4.47 3.40 -11.85
N LEU A 42 3.16 3.52 -11.95
CA LEU A 42 2.25 2.48 -11.48
C LEU A 42 2.22 1.32 -12.48
N LYS A 43 2.09 0.10 -11.96
CA LYS A 43 1.93 -1.11 -12.76
C LYS A 43 0.53 -1.19 -13.36
N LYS A 44 0.41 -1.87 -14.50
CA LYS A 44 -0.87 -2.17 -15.14
C LYS A 44 -1.83 -2.89 -14.19
N GLU A 45 -1.28 -3.78 -13.36
CA GLU A 45 -1.98 -4.61 -12.38
C GLU A 45 -2.19 -3.92 -11.02
N ALA A 46 -1.86 -2.64 -10.88
CA ALA A 46 -1.89 -1.95 -9.58
C ALA A 46 -3.30 -1.95 -8.94
N LEU A 47 -4.37 -2.06 -9.74
CA LEU A 47 -5.75 -2.12 -9.27
C LEU A 47 -6.32 -3.55 -9.15
N ASP A 48 -5.54 -4.59 -9.49
CA ASP A 48 -6.03 -5.99 -9.51
C ASP A 48 -6.50 -6.48 -8.15
N LYS A 49 -5.88 -5.99 -7.07
CA LYS A 49 -6.26 -6.36 -5.68
C LYS A 49 -7.68 -5.96 -5.31
N PHE A 50 -8.26 -4.99 -6.01
CA PHE A 50 -9.64 -4.57 -5.81
C PHE A 50 -10.66 -5.43 -6.60
N ASN A 51 -10.18 -6.45 -7.35
CA ASN A 51 -11.00 -7.29 -8.22
C ASN A 51 -11.87 -6.49 -9.20
N LEU A 52 -11.34 -5.38 -9.72
CA LEU A 52 -12.02 -4.53 -10.68
C LEU A 52 -11.70 -4.99 -12.12
N PRO A 53 -12.67 -4.94 -13.06
CA PRO A 53 -12.47 -5.30 -14.46
C PRO A 53 -11.81 -4.16 -15.27
N ILE A 54 -10.76 -3.56 -14.71
CA ILE A 54 -10.05 -2.42 -15.30
C ILE A 54 -8.55 -2.66 -15.22
N ASP A 55 -7.83 -2.13 -16.21
CA ASP A 55 -6.37 -2.12 -16.23
C ASP A 55 -5.87 -0.66 -16.15
N VAL A 56 -4.69 -0.46 -15.56
CA VAL A 56 -4.03 0.85 -15.58
C VAL A 56 -3.27 1.00 -16.89
N LEU A 57 -3.71 1.91 -17.76
CA LEU A 57 -3.03 2.22 -19.02
C LEU A 57 -1.78 3.05 -18.76
N GLU A 58 -1.94 4.13 -18.00
CA GLU A 58 -0.89 5.07 -17.60
C GLU A 58 -1.09 5.40 -16.13
N GLY A 59 -0.03 5.34 -15.33
CA GLY A 59 -0.11 5.66 -13.91
C GLY A 59 1.17 6.29 -13.41
N TYR A 60 1.03 7.42 -12.75
CA TYR A 60 2.13 8.25 -12.31
C TYR A 60 1.92 8.66 -10.85
N LEU A 61 2.99 8.59 -10.07
CA LEU A 61 3.06 9.07 -8.71
C LEU A 61 4.28 9.98 -8.60
N GLY A 62 4.04 11.27 -8.38
CA GLY A 62 5.07 12.30 -8.39
C GLY A 62 6.08 12.17 -7.27
N GLU A 63 5.61 12.10 -6.02
CA GLU A 63 6.45 11.92 -4.85
C GLU A 63 5.81 10.97 -3.83
N LEU A 64 6.59 10.03 -3.30
CA LEU A 64 6.26 9.24 -2.11
C LEU A 64 7.32 9.52 -1.06
N THR A 65 6.89 10.09 0.06
CA THR A 65 7.73 10.39 1.22
C THR A 65 7.29 9.55 2.41
N LEU A 66 8.23 8.83 3.02
CA LEU A 66 8.01 7.99 4.19
C LEU A 66 8.97 8.43 5.30
N SER A 67 8.40 8.82 6.44
CA SER A 67 9.14 9.24 7.63
C SER A 67 8.87 8.27 8.77
N ILE A 68 9.90 7.51 9.16
CA ILE A 68 9.86 6.52 10.24
C ILE A 68 10.73 7.00 11.41
N PRO A 69 10.13 7.38 12.54
CA PRO A 69 10.89 7.86 13.70
C PRO A 69 11.48 6.69 14.50
N TRP A 70 12.52 6.02 13.99
CA TRP A 70 13.14 4.85 14.65
C TRP A 70 13.52 5.10 16.11
N SER A 71 14.02 6.31 16.41
CA SER A 71 14.40 6.72 17.76
C SER A 71 13.22 6.88 18.72
N ASN A 72 11.98 7.00 18.23
CA ASN A 72 10.79 7.23 19.04
C ASN A 72 9.49 6.64 18.44
N LEU A 73 9.51 5.39 18.01
CA LEU A 73 8.33 4.70 17.46
C LEU A 73 7.15 4.59 18.45
N LYS A 74 7.43 4.71 19.76
CA LYS A 74 6.41 4.65 20.82
C LYS A 74 5.76 6.01 21.11
N GLY A 75 6.31 7.12 20.61
CA GLY A 75 5.80 8.46 20.89
C GLY A 75 5.64 9.34 19.65
N GLN A 76 6.01 8.86 18.47
CA GLN A 76 5.84 9.57 17.21
C GLN A 76 5.27 8.64 16.14
N PRO A 77 4.32 9.12 15.31
CA PRO A 77 3.69 8.33 14.26
C PRO A 77 4.64 8.15 13.07
N VAL A 78 4.46 7.04 12.36
CA VAL A 78 5.01 6.89 11.01
C VAL A 78 4.15 7.70 10.06
N LYS A 79 4.79 8.55 9.24
CA LYS A 79 4.10 9.42 8.30
C LYS A 79 4.38 8.99 6.87
N VAL A 80 3.31 8.84 6.08
CA VAL A 80 3.36 8.58 4.64
C VAL A 80 2.72 9.77 3.95
N PHE A 81 3.47 10.37 3.03
CA PHE A 81 2.99 11.45 2.19
C PHE A 81 3.11 11.03 0.73
N VAL A 82 2.04 11.20 -0.02
CA VAL A 82 1.99 10.93 -1.44
C VAL A 82 1.51 12.20 -2.13
N ASP A 83 2.19 12.61 -3.19
CA ASP A 83 1.82 13.80 -3.94
C ASP A 83 1.78 13.52 -5.45
N ASN A 84 0.81 14.14 -6.11
CA ASN A 84 0.56 14.03 -7.54
C ASN A 84 0.33 12.58 -7.98
N VAL A 85 -0.84 12.06 -7.67
CA VAL A 85 -1.28 10.74 -8.12
C VAL A 85 -2.15 10.90 -9.36
N TYR A 86 -1.66 10.41 -10.50
CA TYR A 86 -2.42 10.34 -11.74
C TYR A 86 -2.61 8.89 -12.16
N LEU A 87 -3.84 8.52 -12.48
CA LEU A 87 -4.17 7.17 -12.94
C LEU A 87 -5.17 7.26 -14.10
N LEU A 88 -4.77 6.69 -15.25
CA LEU A 88 -5.62 6.46 -16.40
C LEU A 88 -6.00 4.97 -16.46
N ALA A 89 -7.25 4.68 -16.13
CA ALA A 89 -7.83 3.35 -16.18
C ALA A 89 -8.59 3.13 -17.49
N VAL A 90 -8.53 1.91 -18.00
CA VAL A 90 -9.30 1.46 -19.17
C VAL A 90 -10.00 0.14 -18.85
N PRO A 91 -11.12 -0.18 -19.51
CA PRO A 91 -11.75 -1.48 -19.37
C PRO A 91 -10.77 -2.60 -19.73
N ARG A 92 -10.82 -3.68 -18.96
CA ARG A 92 -10.04 -4.87 -19.27
C ARG A 92 -10.59 -5.53 -20.52
N SER A 93 -9.75 -5.68 -21.54
CA SER A 93 -10.06 -6.49 -22.72
C SER A 93 -9.54 -7.91 -22.54
N ASP A 94 -10.44 -8.89 -22.46
CA ASP A 94 -10.08 -10.32 -22.44
C ASP A 94 -9.36 -10.77 -23.72
N ALA A 95 -9.45 -10.00 -24.82
CA ALA A 95 -8.82 -10.32 -26.09
C ALA A 95 -7.31 -9.97 -26.14
N ALA A 96 -6.82 -9.15 -25.20
CA ALA A 96 -5.43 -8.69 -25.17
C ALA A 96 -4.54 -9.46 -24.16
N VAL A 97 -5.13 -10.36 -23.37
CA VAL A 97 -4.39 -11.18 -22.41
C VAL A 97 -3.98 -12.47 -23.12
N SER A 98 -2.67 -12.66 -23.30
CA SER A 98 -2.18 -13.94 -23.79
C SER A 98 -2.57 -15.05 -22.80
N PRO A 99 -2.86 -16.28 -23.25
CA PRO A 99 -3.19 -17.39 -22.33
C PRO A 99 -2.10 -17.60 -21.26
N GLU A 100 -0.84 -17.28 -21.59
CA GLU A 100 0.30 -17.33 -20.67
C GLU A 100 0.21 -16.29 -19.53
N GLU A 101 -0.19 -15.05 -19.84
CA GLU A 101 -0.41 -13.99 -18.84
C GLU A 101 -1.64 -14.29 -17.95
N ALA A 102 -2.70 -14.86 -18.53
CA ALA A 102 -3.89 -15.29 -17.78
C ALA A 102 -3.54 -16.39 -16.78
N ASP A 103 -2.78 -17.40 -17.22
CA ASP A 103 -2.32 -18.50 -16.36
C ASP A 103 -1.34 -18.01 -15.28
N ALA A 104 -0.37 -17.16 -15.63
CA ALA A 104 0.56 -16.58 -14.66
C ALA A 104 -0.19 -15.78 -13.58
N ARG A 105 -1.19 -14.98 -13.97
CA ARG A 105 -2.02 -14.22 -13.04
C ARG A 105 -2.89 -15.12 -12.17
N ALA A 106 -3.52 -16.15 -12.75
CA ALA A 106 -4.30 -17.13 -12.00
C ALA A 106 -3.44 -17.87 -10.97
N GLN A 107 -2.22 -18.24 -11.35
CA GLN A 107 -1.23 -18.81 -10.44
C GLN A 107 -0.83 -17.82 -9.35
N GLN A 108 -0.60 -16.55 -9.68
CA GLN A 108 -0.23 -15.52 -8.71
C GLN A 108 -1.34 -15.28 -7.69
N VAL A 109 -2.60 -15.17 -8.12
CA VAL A 109 -3.76 -15.05 -7.23
C VAL A 109 -3.89 -16.30 -6.34
N LYS A 110 -3.67 -17.49 -6.89
CA LYS A 110 -3.71 -18.74 -6.12
C LYS A 110 -2.58 -18.82 -5.08
N GLN A 111 -1.36 -18.42 -5.46
CA GLN A 111 -0.22 -18.35 -4.56
C GLN A 111 -0.42 -17.29 -3.47
N GLU A 112 -0.97 -16.12 -3.80
CA GLU A 112 -1.25 -15.08 -2.81
C GLU A 112 -2.32 -15.55 -1.82
N LYS A 113 -3.37 -16.25 -2.29
CA LYS A 113 -4.36 -16.91 -1.41
C LYS A 113 -3.73 -17.97 -0.51
N LEU A 114 -2.84 -18.81 -1.05
CA LEU A 114 -2.11 -19.81 -0.27
C LEU A 114 -1.20 -19.16 0.78
N ALA A 115 -0.40 -18.16 0.39
CA ALA A 115 0.50 -17.45 1.29
C ALA A 115 -0.26 -16.71 2.40
N ASN A 116 -1.41 -16.11 2.09
CA ASN A 116 -2.28 -15.50 3.09
C ASN A 116 -2.89 -16.55 4.01
N ALA A 117 -3.37 -17.67 3.48
CA ALA A 117 -3.91 -18.77 4.27
C ALA A 117 -2.85 -19.43 5.17
N GLU A 118 -1.61 -19.59 4.69
CA GLU A 118 -0.47 -20.06 5.48
C GLU A 118 -0.09 -19.05 6.57
N MET A 119 -0.11 -17.75 6.28
CA MET A 119 0.15 -16.72 7.28
C MET A 119 -0.93 -16.72 8.38
N LEU A 120 -2.21 -16.87 8.01
CA LEU A 120 -3.34 -17.03 8.93
C LEU A 120 -3.26 -18.34 9.74
N ALA A 121 -2.85 -19.45 9.11
CA ALA A 121 -2.65 -20.74 9.78
C ALA A 121 -1.41 -20.73 10.70
N SER A 122 -0.39 -19.94 10.37
CA SER A 122 0.79 -19.72 11.22
C SER A 122 0.48 -18.83 12.43
N GLN A 123 -0.62 -18.07 12.37
CA GLN A 123 -1.16 -17.29 13.50
C GLN A 123 -2.10 -18.10 14.40
N GLN A 124 -2.44 -19.35 14.06
CA GLN A 124 -2.97 -20.25 15.08
C GLN A 124 -1.85 -20.52 16.09
N PRO A 125 -2.09 -20.33 17.41
CA PRO A 125 -1.08 -20.57 18.41
C PRO A 125 -0.73 -22.05 18.36
N LYS A 126 0.42 -22.38 17.76
CA LYS A 126 1.08 -23.64 18.05
C LYS A 126 1.32 -23.61 19.55
N SER A 127 0.71 -24.56 20.26
CA SER A 127 0.94 -24.85 21.66
C SER A 127 2.39 -25.26 21.85
N GLY A 128 3.27 -24.27 21.93
CA GLY A 128 4.71 -24.38 22.09
C GLY A 128 5.27 -22.96 22.10
N GLU A 129 5.87 -22.59 23.22
CA GLU A 129 6.46 -21.29 23.54
C GLU A 129 6.89 -20.49 22.28
N ALA A 130 6.10 -19.48 21.91
CA ALA A 130 6.56 -18.46 20.99
C ALA A 130 7.75 -17.76 21.66
N PRO A 131 8.90 -17.60 21.00
CA PRO A 131 10.01 -16.87 21.59
C PRO A 131 9.54 -15.47 21.95
N GLU A 132 9.84 -14.97 23.15
CA GLU A 132 9.37 -13.65 23.66
C GLU A 132 9.57 -12.50 22.65
N ASN A 133 10.57 -12.62 21.77
CA ASN A 133 10.86 -11.69 20.68
C ASN A 133 9.71 -11.52 19.67
N ASP A 134 8.95 -12.57 19.35
CA ASP A 134 7.85 -12.49 18.38
C ASP A 134 6.65 -11.69 18.93
N SER A 135 6.40 -11.78 20.23
CA SER A 135 5.36 -10.99 20.90
C SER A 135 5.70 -9.50 20.89
N PHE A 136 6.96 -9.15 21.19
CA PHE A 136 7.42 -7.77 21.19
C PHE A 136 7.41 -7.15 19.79
N VAL A 137 7.85 -7.90 18.77
CA VAL A 137 7.82 -7.45 17.38
C VAL A 137 6.38 -7.24 16.90
N ASN A 138 5.46 -8.15 17.22
CA ASN A 138 4.06 -8.01 16.85
C ASN A 138 3.42 -6.78 17.50
N GLN A 139 3.65 -6.53 18.80
CA GLN A 139 3.16 -5.32 19.47
C GLN A 139 3.69 -4.04 18.81
N LEU A 140 4.96 -4.04 18.39
CA LEU A 140 5.55 -2.87 17.73
C LEU A 140 4.99 -2.65 16.33
N VAL A 141 4.76 -3.71 15.55
CA VAL A 141 4.11 -3.63 14.24
C VAL A 141 2.69 -3.12 14.38
N THR A 142 1.91 -3.63 15.34
CA THR A 142 0.55 -3.14 15.64
C THR A 142 0.57 -1.65 15.96
N LYS A 143 1.48 -1.19 16.83
CA LYS A 143 1.60 0.25 17.14
C LYS A 143 1.96 1.12 15.94
N ILE A 144 2.82 0.63 15.05
CA ILE A 144 3.17 1.33 13.82
C ILE A 144 1.93 1.48 12.93
N VAL A 145 1.12 0.43 12.78
CA VAL A 145 -0.11 0.44 11.97
C VAL A 145 -1.20 1.33 12.60
N ASP A 146 -1.35 1.29 13.92
CA ASP A 146 -2.35 2.07 14.67
C ASP A 146 -2.09 3.57 14.57
N ASN A 147 -0.81 3.97 14.58
CA ASN A 147 -0.37 5.36 14.49
C ASN A 147 0.12 5.75 13.10
N LEU A 148 -0.15 4.95 12.07
CA LEU A 148 0.20 5.30 10.70
C LEU A 148 -0.66 6.49 10.24
N GLN A 149 0.01 7.57 9.87
CA GLN A 149 -0.62 8.76 9.29
C GLN A 149 -0.32 8.82 7.80
N ILE A 150 -1.37 8.95 6.99
CA ILE A 150 -1.29 8.97 5.53
C ILE A 150 -1.92 10.27 5.04
N SER A 151 -1.25 10.97 4.12
CA SER A 151 -1.80 12.10 3.38
C SER A 151 -1.45 11.92 1.91
N ILE A 152 -2.46 12.06 1.05
CA ILE A 152 -2.36 11.91 -0.40
C ILE A 152 -2.93 13.18 -1.03
N ASN A 153 -2.09 13.91 -1.75
CA ASN A 153 -2.45 15.17 -2.38
C ASN A 153 -2.49 15.03 -3.91
N HIS A 154 -3.32 15.89 -4.53
CA HIS A 154 -3.45 16.00 -5.98
C HIS A 154 -3.73 14.66 -6.66
N ILE A 155 -4.87 14.06 -6.30
CA ILE A 155 -5.34 12.80 -6.85
C ILE A 155 -6.18 13.10 -8.10
N HIS A 156 -5.85 12.47 -9.21
CA HIS A 156 -6.62 12.51 -10.45
C HIS A 156 -6.73 11.10 -11.01
N VAL A 157 -7.94 10.57 -10.97
CA VAL A 157 -8.27 9.27 -11.56
C VAL A 157 -9.21 9.49 -12.73
N ARG A 158 -8.80 9.01 -13.90
CA ARG A 158 -9.56 9.08 -15.14
C ARG A 158 -9.78 7.66 -15.66
N TYR A 159 -11.01 7.35 -16.01
CA TYR A 159 -11.44 6.13 -16.68
C TYR A 159 -11.86 6.48 -18.10
N GLU A 160 -11.29 5.80 -19.09
CA GLU A 160 -11.66 5.94 -20.50
C GLU A 160 -12.18 4.61 -21.03
N ASP A 161 -13.35 4.65 -21.67
CA ASP A 161 -13.96 3.47 -22.28
C ASP A 161 -14.32 3.75 -23.73
N CYS A 162 -13.71 2.97 -24.61
CA CYS A 162 -13.99 2.94 -26.04
C CYS A 162 -14.46 1.55 -26.50
N THR A 163 -14.73 0.65 -25.56
CA THR A 163 -15.04 -0.76 -25.81
C THR A 163 -16.50 -1.10 -25.57
N ALA A 164 -17.12 -0.50 -24.54
CA ALA A 164 -18.51 -0.77 -24.18
C ALA A 164 -19.49 -0.23 -25.25
N ASP A 165 -19.22 0.96 -25.79
CA ASP A 165 -19.92 1.54 -26.93
C ASP A 165 -18.90 2.17 -27.89
N PRO A 166 -18.48 1.45 -28.95
CA PRO A 166 -17.51 1.95 -29.92
C PRO A 166 -17.97 3.19 -30.70
N GLU A 167 -19.28 3.42 -30.81
CA GLU A 167 -19.83 4.61 -31.48
C GLU A 167 -19.85 5.84 -30.56
N HIS A 168 -19.84 5.64 -29.24
CA HIS A 168 -19.87 6.70 -28.23
C HIS A 168 -18.81 6.48 -27.14
N PRO A 169 -17.51 6.69 -27.45
CA PRO A 169 -16.47 6.62 -26.43
C PRO A 169 -16.71 7.68 -25.36
N PHE A 170 -16.50 7.31 -24.10
CA PHE A 170 -16.69 8.21 -22.98
C PHE A 170 -15.49 8.19 -22.03
N ALA A 171 -15.37 9.26 -21.25
CA ALA A 171 -14.42 9.36 -20.16
C ALA A 171 -15.14 9.83 -18.90
N ALA A 172 -14.86 9.16 -17.79
CA ALA A 172 -15.31 9.53 -16.46
C ALA A 172 -14.10 9.68 -15.55
N GLY A 173 -14.21 10.42 -14.46
CA GLY A 173 -13.09 10.56 -13.55
C GLY A 173 -13.46 11.40 -12.35
N PHE A 174 -12.57 11.39 -11.37
CA PHE A 174 -12.66 12.24 -10.21
C PHE A 174 -11.30 12.83 -9.88
N THR A 175 -11.34 14.02 -9.31
CA THR A 175 -10.16 14.70 -8.79
C THR A 175 -10.39 15.00 -7.31
N LEU A 176 -9.38 14.76 -6.49
CA LEU A 176 -9.41 15.06 -5.07
C LEU A 176 -8.17 15.86 -4.71
N SER A 177 -8.36 17.02 -4.07
CA SER A 177 -7.23 17.86 -3.65
C SER A 177 -6.40 17.17 -2.57
N GLU A 178 -7.06 16.54 -1.60
CA GLU A 178 -6.42 15.86 -0.48
C GLU A 178 -7.29 14.69 0.00
N LEU A 179 -6.65 13.57 0.30
CA LEU A 179 -7.16 12.47 1.11
C LEU A 179 -6.18 12.25 2.27
N SER A 180 -6.65 12.38 3.50
CA SER A 180 -5.83 12.12 4.68
C SER A 180 -6.51 11.13 5.63
N ALA A 181 -5.69 10.33 6.29
CA ALA A 181 -6.09 9.39 7.33
C ALA A 181 -5.09 9.56 8.49
N THR A 182 -5.57 10.06 9.62
CA THR A 182 -4.74 10.35 10.79
C THR A 182 -5.39 9.79 12.04
N SER A 183 -4.60 9.24 12.96
CA SER A 183 -5.09 8.80 14.25
C SER A 183 -5.59 10.01 15.07
N THR A 184 -6.79 9.87 15.64
CA THR A 184 -7.46 10.91 16.43
C THR A 184 -7.82 10.41 17.82
N ASP A 185 -8.02 11.34 18.75
CA ASP A 185 -8.62 11.06 20.05
C ASP A 185 -10.15 10.90 19.96
N ALA A 186 -10.82 10.59 21.08
CA ALA A 186 -12.28 10.47 21.12
C ALA A 186 -13.03 11.78 20.79
N GLY A 187 -12.32 12.91 20.77
CA GLY A 187 -12.83 14.24 20.40
C GLY A 187 -12.54 14.64 18.96
N TRP A 188 -12.02 13.72 18.12
CA TRP A 188 -11.60 13.98 16.72
C TRP A 188 -10.44 14.98 16.57
N ASN A 189 -9.64 15.18 17.62
CA ASN A 189 -8.41 15.95 17.52
C ASN A 189 -7.25 15.02 17.13
N GLN A 190 -6.38 15.48 16.23
CA GLN A 190 -5.23 14.70 15.79
C GLN A 190 -4.27 14.46 16.96
N GLN A 191 -4.10 13.19 17.35
CA GLN A 191 -3.24 12.81 18.47
C GLN A 191 -2.57 11.45 18.22
N PHE A 192 -1.36 11.29 18.74
CA PHE A 192 -0.70 9.99 18.81
C PHE A 192 -1.38 9.12 19.89
N LEU A 193 -1.85 7.94 19.53
CA LEU A 193 -2.54 7.02 20.43
C LEU A 193 -1.54 6.25 21.31
N THR A 194 -1.63 6.45 22.62
CA THR A 194 -0.96 5.64 23.64
C THR A 194 -1.87 4.50 24.14
N GLU A 195 -1.30 3.47 24.76
CA GLU A 195 -1.99 2.21 25.16
C GLU A 195 -3.21 2.38 26.10
N GLU A 196 -3.45 3.57 26.64
CA GLU A 196 -4.59 3.84 27.52
C GLU A 196 -5.91 4.08 26.77
N ASN A 197 -5.89 4.19 25.44
CA ASN A 197 -7.10 4.44 24.65
C ASN A 197 -7.81 3.12 24.28
N SER A 198 -9.04 2.93 24.78
CA SER A 198 -9.82 1.70 24.54
C SER A 198 -10.39 1.57 23.11
N ALA A 199 -10.31 2.62 22.31
CA ALA A 199 -10.83 2.66 20.94
C ALA A 199 -9.88 3.44 20.02
N ILE A 200 -9.67 2.93 18.81
CA ILE A 200 -8.88 3.58 17.76
C ILE A 200 -9.84 4.37 16.87
N HIS A 201 -9.62 5.68 16.78
CA HIS A 201 -10.35 6.58 15.89
C HIS A 201 -9.43 7.00 14.73
N LYS A 202 -9.92 6.89 13.49
CA LYS A 202 -9.24 7.30 12.25
C LYS A 202 -10.19 8.11 11.38
#